data_AF-A0A813DG70-F1
#
_entry.id   AF-A0A813DG70-F1
#
_cell.length_a   1.000
_cell.length_b   1.000
_cell.length_c   1.000
_cell.angle_alpha   90.00
_cell.angle_beta   90.00
_cell.angle_gamma   90.00
#
_symmetry.space_group_name_H-M   'P 1'
#
loop_
_entity.id
_entity.type
_entity.pdbx_description
1 polymer ?
#
loop_
_entity_poly.entity_id
_entity_poly.type
_entity_poly.pdbx_seq_one_letter_code
_entity_poly.pdbx_strand_id
1 'polypeptide(L)'
;MSEDEGEESRRLLVWVIGALAAFAVSALVGVGQSLPRNLQVSLAANVGLSALGFVATASIIGGLGQCFIKANLRGIDLNKRTTKRDAEGNLVRPIEGIPIPESQGTVCATVYILVLSVFIPFA
;
A
#
# COMPACT_ATOMS: atom_id res chain seq x y z
N MET A 1 3.46 30.33 -23.93
CA MET A 1 3.48 28.93 -23.46
C MET A 1 2.13 28.36 -23.78
N SER A 2 2.00 27.82 -25.00
CA SER A 2 0.73 27.35 -25.56
C SER A 2 0.33 26.05 -24.87
N GLU A 3 -0.97 25.85 -24.64
CA GLU A 3 -1.52 24.63 -24.03
C GLU A 3 -1.06 23.35 -24.75
N ASP A 4 -0.76 23.46 -26.05
CA ASP A 4 -0.26 22.41 -26.94
C ASP A 4 1.13 21.87 -26.54
N GLU A 5 2.07 22.73 -26.12
CA GLU A 5 3.41 22.32 -25.65
C GLU A 5 3.33 21.52 -24.33
N GLY A 6 2.31 21.81 -23.52
CA GLY A 6 2.05 21.12 -22.26
C GLY A 6 1.49 19.72 -22.45
N GLU A 7 0.66 19.50 -23.48
CA GLU A 7 0.10 18.18 -23.79
C GLU A 7 1.16 17.25 -24.39
N GLU A 8 1.99 17.76 -25.31
CA GLU A 8 3.09 17.00 -25.90
C GLU A 8 4.11 16.53 -24.84
N SER A 9 4.49 17.44 -23.94
CA SER A 9 5.39 17.12 -22.81
C SER A 9 4.81 16.03 -21.89
N ARG A 10 3.50 16.04 -21.63
CA ARG A 10 2.83 14.99 -20.83
C ARG A 10 2.83 13.64 -21.54
N ARG A 11 2.59 13.62 -22.85
CA ARG A 11 2.65 12.37 -23.64
C ARG A 11 4.06 11.80 -23.63
N LEU A 12 5.08 12.62 -23.86
CA LEU A 12 6.48 12.21 -23.78
C LEU A 12 6.84 11.67 -22.39
N LEU A 13 6.37 12.32 -21.31
CA LEU A 13 6.58 11.85 -19.94
C LEU A 13 5.99 10.44 -19.72
N VAL A 14 4.75 10.20 -20.17
CA VAL A 14 4.11 8.88 -20.04
C VAL A 14 4.89 7.81 -20.81
N TRP A 15 5.35 8.11 -22.03
CA TRP A 15 6.17 7.18 -22.81
C TRP A 15 7.52 6.89 -22.15
N VAL A 16 8.19 7.92 -21.61
CA VAL A 16 9.46 7.75 -20.89
C VAL A 16 9.26 6.90 -19.63
N ILE A 17 8.21 7.17 -18.85
CA ILE A 17 7.87 6.36 -17.66
C ILE A 17 7.59 4.91 -18.07
N GLY A 18 6.82 4.70 -19.14
CA GLY A 18 6.53 3.36 -19.67
C GLY A 18 7.79 2.62 -20.12
N ALA A 19 8.69 3.29 -20.86
CA ALA A 19 9.94 2.72 -21.32
C ALA A 19 10.89 2.37 -20.15
N LEU A 20 11.00 3.25 -19.15
CA LEU A 20 11.79 3.00 -17.94
C LEU A 20 11.23 1.82 -17.14
N ALA A 21 9.91 1.72 -17.01
CA ALA A 21 9.26 0.59 -16.35
C ALA A 21 9.54 -0.73 -17.08
N ALA A 22 9.42 -0.74 -18.42
CA ALA A 22 9.71 -1.92 -19.23
C ALA A 22 11.19 -2.35 -19.13
N PHE A 23 12.11 -1.38 -19.15
CA PHE A 23 13.54 -1.65 -18.96
C PHE A 23 13.83 -2.24 -17.57
N ALA A 24 13.25 -1.65 -16.51
CA ALA A 24 13.40 -2.15 -15.14
C ALA A 24 12.87 -3.58 -14.98
N VAL A 25 11.70 -3.88 -15.53
CA VAL A 25 11.13 -5.24 -15.51
C VAL A 25 12.05 -6.22 -16.27
N SER A 26 12.53 -5.82 -17.45
CA SER A 26 13.44 -6.65 -18.25
C SER A 26 14.76 -6.94 -17.53
N ALA A 27 15.32 -5.94 -16.85
CA ALA A 27 16.52 -6.09 -16.04
C ALA A 27 16.29 -7.04 -14.85
N LEU A 28 15.16 -6.91 -14.15
CA LEU A 28 14.81 -7.80 -13.04
C LEU A 28 14.62 -9.25 -13.50
N VAL A 29 13.97 -9.47 -14.66
CA VAL A 29 13.82 -10.81 -15.23
C VAL A 29 15.18 -11.38 -15.65
N GLY A 30 16.02 -10.58 -16.30
CA GLY A 30 17.37 -10.98 -16.70
C GLY A 30 18.25 -11.38 -15.50
N VAL A 31 18.18 -10.61 -14.40
CA VAL A 31 18.85 -10.95 -13.14
C VAL A 31 18.22 -12.20 -12.52
N GLY A 32 16.90 -12.34 -12.51
CA GLY A 32 16.24 -13.53 -11.97
C GLY A 32 16.67 -14.81 -12.68
N GLN A 33 16.81 -14.77 -14.01
CA GLN A 33 17.23 -15.92 -14.81
C GLN A 33 18.71 -16.27 -14.66
N SER A 34 19.57 -15.33 -14.24
CA SER A 34 20.99 -15.60 -13.99
C SER A 34 21.25 -16.24 -12.62
N LEU A 35 20.26 -16.27 -11.73
CA LEU A 35 20.38 -16.88 -10.41
C LEU A 35 20.29 -18.41 -10.45
N PRO A 36 20.86 -19.12 -9.45
CA PRO A 36 20.69 -20.56 -9.27
C PRO A 36 19.23 -20.99 -9.18
N ARG A 37 18.90 -22.18 -9.72
CA ARG A 37 17.52 -22.66 -9.84
C ARG A 37 16.77 -22.78 -8.50
N ASN A 38 17.47 -23.12 -7.42
CA ASN A 38 16.89 -23.13 -6.07
C ASN A 38 16.45 -21.73 -5.64
N LEU A 39 17.30 -20.72 -5.86
CA LEU A 39 16.99 -19.34 -5.49
C LEU A 39 15.85 -18.75 -6.34
N GLN A 40 15.77 -19.13 -7.62
CA GLN A 40 14.65 -18.76 -8.49
C GLN A 40 13.31 -19.23 -7.93
N VAL A 41 13.24 -20.47 -7.45
CA VAL A 41 12.01 -21.04 -6.86
C VAL A 41 11.65 -20.31 -5.57
N SER A 42 12.62 -20.04 -4.69
CA SER A 42 12.40 -19.28 -3.45
C SER A 42 11.91 -17.85 -3.73
N LEU A 43 12.51 -17.15 -4.68
CA LEU A 43 12.10 -15.80 -5.09
C LEU A 43 10.69 -15.81 -5.70
N ALA A 44 10.40 -16.77 -6.60
CA ALA A 44 9.09 -16.90 -7.22
C ALA A 44 8.00 -17.20 -6.17
N ALA A 45 8.28 -18.10 -5.23
CA ALA A 45 7.37 -18.42 -4.12
C ALA A 45 7.14 -17.19 -3.23
N ASN A 46 8.20 -16.45 -2.88
CA ASN A 46 8.08 -15.23 -2.07
C ASN A 46 7.25 -14.15 -2.75
N VAL A 47 7.46 -13.90 -4.05
CA VAL A 47 6.67 -12.93 -4.82
C VAL A 47 5.21 -13.36 -4.92
N GLY A 48 4.95 -14.64 -5.19
CA GLY A 48 3.60 -15.19 -5.24
C GLY A 48 2.86 -15.08 -3.90
N LEU A 49 3.51 -15.46 -2.81
CA LEU A 49 2.96 -15.32 -1.46
C LEU A 49 2.77 -13.87 -1.05
N SER A 50 3.65 -12.95 -1.47
CA SER A 50 3.50 -11.51 -1.22
C SER A 50 2.28 -10.94 -1.94
N ALA A 51 2.01 -11.36 -3.18
CA ALA A 51 0.81 -10.97 -3.91
C ALA A 51 -0.46 -11.47 -3.20
N LEU A 52 -0.47 -12.72 -2.72
CA LEU A 52 -1.57 -13.26 -1.93
C LEU A 52 -1.73 -12.52 -0.60
N GLY A 53 -0.64 -12.23 0.09
CA GLY A 53 -0.61 -11.45 1.33
C GLY A 53 -1.17 -10.04 1.15
N PHE A 54 -0.89 -9.39 0.01
CA PHE A 54 -1.46 -8.10 -0.34
C PHE A 54 -2.99 -8.17 -0.50
N VAL A 55 -3.50 -9.14 -1.28
CA VAL A 55 -4.95 -9.33 -1.46
C VAL A 55 -5.62 -9.63 -0.13
N ALA A 56 -5.05 -10.54 0.66
CA ALA A 56 -5.57 -10.88 1.99
C ALA A 56 -5.62 -9.66 2.91
N THR A 57 -4.54 -8.87 2.97
CA THR A 57 -4.48 -7.67 3.80
C THR A 57 -5.53 -6.64 3.38
N ALA A 58 -5.66 -6.38 2.07
CA ALA A 58 -6.64 -5.43 1.53
C ALA A 58 -8.08 -5.84 1.87
N SER A 59 -8.41 -7.13 1.74
CA SER A 59 -9.74 -7.64 2.10
C SER A 59 -10.01 -7.59 3.61
N ILE A 60 -9.03 -7.97 4.43
CA ILE A 60 -9.20 -8.04 5.89
C ILE A 60 -9.31 -6.65 6.51
N ILE A 61 -8.52 -5.66 6.07
CA ILE A 61 -8.62 -4.27 6.56
C ILE A 61 -10.03 -3.72 6.32
N GLY A 62 -10.59 -3.93 5.12
CA GLY A 62 -11.96 -3.51 4.81
C GLY A 62 -13.01 -4.19 5.69
N GLY A 63 -12.84 -5.49 5.99
CA GLY A 63 -13.77 -6.25 6.82
C GLY A 63 -13.68 -5.96 8.32
N LEU A 64 -12.46 -5.78 8.85
CA LEU A 64 -12.22 -5.62 10.29
C LEU A 64 -12.35 -4.17 10.79
N GLY A 65 -12.40 -3.16 9.91
CA GLY A 65 -12.46 -1.76 10.32
C GLY A 65 -13.55 -1.45 11.36
N GLN A 66 -14.74 -2.02 11.19
CA GLN A 66 -15.85 -1.84 12.16
C GLN A 66 -15.57 -2.50 13.52
N CYS A 67 -14.83 -3.61 13.55
CA CYS A 67 -14.43 -4.27 14.80
C CYS A 67 -13.47 -3.39 15.59
N PHE A 68 -12.50 -2.74 14.93
CA PHE A 68 -11.56 -1.81 15.59
C PHE A 68 -12.29 -0.59 16.17
N ILE A 69 -13.25 -0.04 15.43
CA ILE A 69 -14.09 1.06 15.92
C ILE A 69 -14.89 0.65 17.17
N LYS A 70 -15.48 -0.56 17.17
CA LYS A 70 -16.22 -1.11 18.31
C LYS A 70 -15.34 -1.40 19.52
N ALA A 71 -14.10 -1.82 19.30
CA ALA A 71 -13.08 -2.02 20.34
C ALA A 71 -12.48 -0.70 20.87
N ASN A 72 -12.99 0.45 20.42
CA ASN A 72 -12.48 1.78 20.73
C ASN A 72 -11.04 2.03 20.27
N LEU A 73 -10.54 1.21 19.32
CA LEU A 73 -9.28 1.42 18.60
C LEU A 73 -9.55 2.30 17.38
N ARG A 74 -9.84 3.57 17.65
CA ARG A 74 -10.24 4.56 16.64
C ARG A 74 -9.67 5.93 16.95
N GLY A 75 -9.50 6.71 15.89
CA GLY A 75 -9.02 8.07 15.93
C GLY A 75 -9.90 8.97 15.06
N ILE A 76 -9.68 10.26 15.14
CA ILE A 76 -10.31 11.25 14.27
C ILE A 76 -9.19 11.94 13.50
N ASP A 77 -9.35 12.05 12.19
CA ASP A 77 -8.42 12.79 11.36
C ASP A 77 -8.57 14.30 11.62
N LEU A 78 -7.62 14.85 12.37
CA LEU A 78 -7.65 16.25 12.79
C LEU A 78 -7.50 17.22 11.62
N ASN A 79 -6.93 16.79 10.49
CA ASN A 79 -6.63 17.66 9.36
C ASN A 79 -7.81 17.81 8.39
N LYS A 80 -8.86 17.00 8.55
CA LYS A 80 -10.05 17.08 7.70
C LYS A 80 -11.03 18.15 8.18
N ARG A 81 -11.69 18.79 7.21
CA ARG A 81 -12.80 19.74 7.44
C ARG A 81 -14.02 19.11 8.14
N THR A 82 -14.08 17.78 8.15
CA THR A 82 -15.09 17.02 8.90
C THR A 82 -14.91 17.10 10.42
N THR A 83 -13.76 17.60 10.88
CA THR A 83 -13.45 17.78 12.30
C THR A 83 -13.83 19.19 12.74
N LYS A 84 -14.56 19.28 13.85
CA LYS A 84 -15.12 20.54 14.36
C LYS A 84 -14.02 21.56 14.73
N ARG A 85 -14.13 22.76 14.18
CA ARG A 85 -13.21 23.89 14.40
C ARG A 85 -13.97 25.17 14.72
N ASP A 86 -13.33 26.10 15.41
CA ASP A 86 -13.87 27.45 15.65
C ASP A 86 -13.77 28.34 14.39
N ALA A 87 -14.25 29.58 14.48
CA ALA A 87 -14.21 30.53 13.37
C ALA A 87 -12.78 30.97 13.02
N GLU A 88 -11.86 30.85 13.98
CA GLU A 88 -10.44 31.18 13.90
C GLU A 88 -9.58 30.01 13.37
N GLY A 89 -10.17 28.84 13.16
CA GLY A 89 -9.53 27.63 12.63
C GLY A 89 -8.91 26.70 13.67
N ASN A 90 -9.05 26.95 14.97
CA ASN A 90 -8.56 26.10 16.04
C ASN A 90 -9.50 24.91 16.33
N LEU A 91 -8.93 23.86 16.94
CA LEU A 91 -9.68 22.66 17.33
C LEU A 91 -10.50 22.92 18.60
N VAL A 92 -11.80 22.64 18.54
CA VAL A 92 -12.72 22.80 19.68
C VAL A 92 -12.91 21.46 20.39
N ARG A 93 -12.88 21.45 21.73
CA ARG A 93 -13.15 20.25 22.54
C ARG A 93 -14.63 20.21 22.98
N PRO A 94 -15.28 19.03 23.02
CA PRO A 94 -14.76 17.71 22.66
C PRO A 94 -14.50 17.59 21.14
N ILE A 95 -13.45 16.86 20.78
CA ILE A 95 -13.07 16.65 19.38
C ILE A 95 -14.11 15.72 18.74
N GLU A 96 -14.88 16.26 17.82
CA GLU A 96 -15.95 15.56 17.09
C GLU A 96 -15.57 15.43 15.61
N GLY A 97 -15.73 14.23 15.06
CA GLY A 97 -15.43 13.91 13.66
C GLY A 97 -15.70 12.45 13.32
N ILE A 98 -15.43 12.06 12.06
CA ILE A 98 -15.66 10.70 11.59
C ILE A 98 -14.65 9.75 12.26
N PRO A 99 -15.10 8.68 12.93
CA PRO A 99 -14.19 7.70 13.53
C PRO A 99 -13.49 6.89 12.43
N ILE A 100 -12.16 6.89 12.45
CA ILE A 100 -11.31 6.10 11.57
C ILE A 100 -10.69 4.96 12.39
N PRO A 101 -10.73 3.71 11.92
CA PRO A 101 -10.12 2.60 12.64
C PRO A 101 -8.60 2.78 12.70
N GLU A 102 -8.04 2.67 13.90
CA GLU A 102 -6.60 2.85 14.14
C GLU A 102 -5.88 1.50 14.17
N SER A 103 -4.55 1.55 14.23
CA SER A 103 -3.69 0.36 14.39
C SER A 103 -3.86 -0.71 13.30
N GLN A 104 -4.29 -0.33 12.09
CA GLN A 104 -4.42 -1.24 10.94
C GLN A 104 -3.08 -1.87 10.51
N GLY A 105 -1.95 -1.24 10.86
CA GLY A 105 -0.62 -1.83 10.72
C GLY A 105 -0.47 -3.19 11.42
N THR A 106 -1.24 -3.44 12.49
CA THR A 106 -1.26 -4.74 13.19
C THR A 106 -1.78 -5.85 12.28
N VAL A 107 -2.81 -5.57 11.47
CA VAL A 107 -3.36 -6.53 10.50
C VAL A 107 -2.30 -6.85 9.44
N CYS A 108 -1.65 -5.82 8.89
CA CYS A 108 -0.57 -5.98 7.92
C CYS A 108 0.59 -6.82 8.48
N ALA A 109 1.06 -6.50 9.69
CA ALA A 109 2.14 -7.24 10.35
C ALA A 109 1.77 -8.70 10.63
N THR A 110 0.52 -8.97 11.03
CA THR A 110 0.03 -10.33 11.26
C THR A 110 0.03 -11.14 9.97
N VAL A 111 -0.51 -10.57 8.88
CA VAL A 111 -0.50 -11.22 7.57
C VAL A 111 0.94 -11.46 7.10
N TYR A 112 1.84 -10.50 7.29
CA TYR A 112 3.26 -10.64 6.95
C TYR A 112 3.93 -11.81 7.69
N ILE A 113 3.73 -11.93 9.01
CA ILE A 113 4.28 -13.03 9.80
C ILE A 113 3.71 -14.37 9.33
N LEU A 114 2.41 -14.45 9.04
CA LEU A 114 1.79 -15.67 8.53
C LEU A 114 2.35 -16.06 7.15
N VAL A 115 2.50 -15.09 6.24
CA VAL A 115 3.10 -15.30 4.93
C VAL A 115 4.54 -15.81 5.06
N LEU A 116 5.36 -15.18 5.91
CA LEU A 116 6.72 -15.64 6.17
C LEU A 116 6.75 -17.04 6.77
N SER A 117 5.84 -17.34 7.70
CA SER A 117 5.75 -18.68 8.32
C SER A 117 5.45 -19.77 7.28
N VAL A 118 4.60 -19.46 6.28
CA VAL A 118 4.31 -20.35 5.13
C VAL A 118 5.47 -20.40 4.14
N PHE A 119 6.29 -19.34 4.06
CA PHE A 119 7.45 -19.27 3.17
C PHE A 119 8.66 -20.08 3.67
N ILE A 120 8.81 -20.33 4.98
CA ILE A 120 9.94 -21.08 5.59
C ILE A 120 10.35 -22.34 4.82
N PRO A 121 9.46 -23.26 4.40
CA PRO A 121 9.87 -24.47 3.67
C PRO A 121 10.41 -24.23 2.25
N PHE A 122 10.23 -23.03 1.69
CA PHE A 122 10.71 -22.63 0.36
C PHE A 122 12.01 -21.80 0.43
N ALA A 123 12.42 -21.37 1.62
CA ALA A 123 13.66 -20.64 1.87
C ALA A 123 14.86 -21.60 1.98
#